data_AF-A0A952CU67-F1
#
_entry.id   AF-A0A952CU67-F1
#
_cell.length_a   1.000
_cell.length_b   1.000
_cell.length_c   1.000
_cell.angle_alpha   90.00
_cell.angle_beta   90.00
_cell.angle_gamma   90.00
#
_symmetry.space_group_name_H-M   'P 1'
#
loop_
_entity.id
_entity.type
_entity.pdbx_description
1 polymer ?
#
loop_
_entity_poly.entity_id
_entity_poly.type
_entity_poly.pdbx_seq_one_letter_code
_entity_poly.pdbx_strand_id
1 'polypeptide(L)'
;MKGRWVWGLSLASFVLAGSTGAYYRFSLVTKLPGVLEYIRHAHSHLMFFSWITPPLILLVGAHLAGRGLSVRGFGLTAALAAFGGLATYLPFLKSGYHLMSIGGGRPLPISMLVSGANGGAWYLFVVLYLVATWRVRRWPVLRLFDGAVALMVVATIAIGGLALLGATGQVQRHVMLALVDWFLTAFADGWFGLAIVALAAWHGVAARLARYPLGLLAWTLVFAIAARSAARFAVAGLGWEWAGGVDAVTSTLAALVWLVLVNAVWPTETKNVRPATLGGATLWLRQLALALLALKGTVEFAGAVPATRDWLFAAPLHIFFLHAFLLGAVSLALLYGMRVTLGPGAFRWPWAFVAAVAVMVGALATLTPVWPAAWSGPWVLLATAITSLGPVAVVAHALLRLDLGSAAPTTSRSGAVAGPSPTAR
;
A
#
# COMPACT_ATOMS: atom_id res chain seq x y z
N MET A 1 2.70 21.34 -0.31
CA MET A 1 2.09 20.28 0.54
C MET A 1 2.47 20.50 2.00
N LYS A 2 1.51 20.62 2.92
CA LYS A 2 1.80 20.66 4.38
C LYS A 2 2.17 19.24 4.85
N GLY A 3 3.16 19.10 5.72
CA GLY A 3 3.63 17.78 6.19
C GLY A 3 4.58 17.05 5.25
N ARG A 4 5.20 17.74 4.28
CA ARG A 4 6.16 17.12 3.33
C ARG A 4 7.34 16.40 3.99
N TRP A 5 7.72 16.77 5.22
CA TRP A 5 8.78 16.10 5.98
C TRP A 5 8.44 14.64 6.31
N VAL A 6 7.14 14.30 6.40
CA VAL A 6 6.66 12.94 6.64
C VAL A 6 7.10 12.00 5.52
N TRP A 7 7.33 12.52 4.30
CA TRP A 7 7.93 11.73 3.22
C TRP A 7 9.34 11.23 3.57
N GLY A 8 10.19 12.10 4.16
CA GLY A 8 11.50 11.70 4.65
C GLY A 8 11.42 10.66 5.77
N LEU A 9 10.45 10.82 6.69
CA LEU A 9 10.18 9.82 7.73
C LEU A 9 9.77 8.46 7.14
N SER A 10 8.93 8.46 6.10
CA SER A 10 8.53 7.24 5.39
C SER A 10 9.72 6.58 4.69
N LEU A 11 10.59 7.35 4.01
CA LEU A 11 11.82 6.84 3.42
C LEU A 11 12.75 6.22 4.49
N ALA A 12 12.92 6.88 5.64
CA ALA A 12 13.68 6.32 6.76
C ALA A 12 13.05 5.02 7.29
N SER A 13 11.71 4.99 7.37
CA SER A 13 10.97 3.80 7.77
C SER A 13 11.11 2.66 6.76
N PHE A 14 11.19 2.96 5.46
CA PHE A 14 11.52 1.97 4.43
C PHE A 14 12.93 1.40 4.62
N VAL A 15 13.93 2.25 4.91
CA VAL A 15 15.30 1.78 5.16
C VAL A 15 15.32 0.83 6.36
N LEU A 16 14.65 1.19 7.46
CA LEU A 16 14.54 0.34 8.64
C LEU A 16 13.81 -0.96 8.34
N ALA A 17 12.64 -0.88 7.70
CA ALA A 17 11.83 -2.04 7.34
C ALA A 17 12.58 -2.97 6.38
N GLY A 18 13.14 -2.43 5.30
CA GLY A 18 13.90 -3.17 4.32
C GLY A 18 15.16 -3.80 4.91
N SER A 19 15.86 -3.11 5.81
CA SER A 19 16.99 -3.68 6.56
C SER A 19 16.54 -4.85 7.46
N THR A 20 15.36 -4.74 8.09
CA THR A 20 14.77 -5.82 8.89
C THR A 20 14.40 -7.02 8.01
N GLY A 21 13.88 -6.78 6.81
CA GLY A 21 13.59 -7.82 5.82
C GLY A 21 14.86 -8.47 5.27
N ALA A 22 15.93 -7.70 5.07
CA ALA A 22 17.24 -8.23 4.70
C ALA A 22 17.83 -9.08 5.82
N TYR A 23 17.78 -8.58 7.07
CA TYR A 23 18.19 -9.32 8.26
C TYR A 23 17.48 -10.67 8.33
N TYR A 24 16.15 -10.70 8.16
CA TYR A 24 15.38 -11.94 8.11
C TYR A 24 15.93 -12.94 7.09
N ARG A 25 16.32 -12.48 5.88
CA ARG A 25 16.88 -13.36 4.85
C ARG A 25 18.28 -13.84 5.18
N PHE A 26 19.14 -12.98 5.74
CA PHE A 26 20.44 -13.40 6.24
C PHE A 26 20.29 -14.41 7.39
N SER A 27 19.25 -14.30 8.21
CA SER A 27 18.93 -15.29 9.25
C SER A 27 18.52 -16.66 8.70
N LEU A 28 18.12 -16.77 7.42
CA LEU A 28 17.86 -18.04 6.74
C LEU A 28 19.14 -18.70 6.21
N VAL A 29 20.19 -17.91 5.96
CA VAL A 29 21.49 -18.38 5.47
C VAL A 29 22.44 -18.67 6.64
N THR A 30 22.43 -17.79 7.63
CA THR A 30 23.30 -17.80 8.80
C THR A 30 22.45 -17.67 10.06
N LYS A 31 22.80 -18.40 11.12
CA LYS A 31 22.02 -18.37 12.37
C LYS A 31 22.26 -17.05 13.12
N LEU A 32 21.47 -16.04 12.81
CA LEU A 32 21.47 -14.73 13.49
C LEU A 32 20.49 -14.73 14.69
N PRO A 33 20.71 -13.88 15.71
CA PRO A 33 19.83 -13.82 16.88
C PRO A 33 18.41 -13.32 16.56
N GLY A 34 17.45 -13.73 17.40
CA GLY A 34 16.05 -13.31 17.31
C GLY A 34 15.12 -14.38 16.74
N VAL A 35 13.81 -14.12 16.82
CA VAL A 35 12.77 -15.03 16.35
C VAL A 35 12.33 -14.58 14.95
N LEU A 36 12.51 -15.45 13.95
CA LEU A 36 12.20 -15.16 12.55
C LEU A 36 10.78 -14.65 12.35
N GLU A 37 9.81 -15.27 13.03
CA GLU A 37 8.40 -14.85 12.97
C GLU A 37 8.21 -13.40 13.45
N TYR A 38 8.91 -13.00 14.51
CA TYR A 38 8.80 -11.67 15.11
C TYR A 38 9.44 -10.61 14.21
N ILE A 39 10.61 -10.93 13.64
CA ILE A 39 11.31 -10.10 12.66
C ILE A 39 10.42 -9.88 11.42
N ARG A 40 9.78 -10.95 10.93
CA ARG A 40 8.82 -10.87 9.80
C ARG A 40 7.67 -9.93 10.11
N HIS A 41 7.09 -10.00 11.31
CA HIS A 41 5.99 -9.12 11.71
C HIS A 41 6.45 -7.66 11.85
N ALA A 42 7.61 -7.41 12.45
CA ALA A 42 8.16 -6.06 12.57
C ALA A 42 8.43 -5.42 11.19
N HIS A 43 8.98 -6.20 10.25
CA HIS A 43 9.18 -5.78 8.86
C HIS A 43 7.85 -5.39 8.19
N SER A 44 6.84 -6.26 8.23
CA SER A 44 5.58 -6.02 7.52
C SER A 44 4.80 -4.82 8.08
N HIS A 45 4.80 -4.61 9.40
CA HIS A 45 4.11 -3.48 10.01
C HIS A 45 4.71 -2.15 9.61
N LEU A 46 6.05 -2.03 9.60
CA LEU A 46 6.70 -0.81 9.13
C LEU A 46 6.41 -0.56 7.65
N MET A 47 6.44 -1.60 6.81
CA MET A 47 6.11 -1.47 5.38
C MET A 47 4.70 -0.92 5.17
N PHE A 48 3.71 -1.43 5.90
CA PHE A 48 2.32 -1.02 5.71
C PHE A 48 2.04 0.37 6.29
N PHE A 49 2.49 0.61 7.52
CA PHE A 49 2.00 1.72 8.34
C PHE A 49 2.93 2.93 8.39
N SER A 50 4.23 2.73 8.22
CA SER A 50 5.21 3.82 8.25
C SER A 50 5.75 4.16 6.86
N TRP A 51 5.89 3.16 5.98
CA TRP A 51 6.30 3.37 4.59
C TRP A 51 5.13 3.75 3.68
N ILE A 52 4.09 2.91 3.53
CA ILE A 52 3.08 3.09 2.47
C ILE A 52 1.94 4.05 2.87
N THR A 53 1.35 3.87 4.04
CA THR A 53 0.13 4.61 4.43
C THR A 53 0.33 6.14 4.53
N PRO A 54 1.39 6.65 5.18
CA PRO A 54 1.59 8.10 5.31
C PRO A 54 1.72 8.83 3.97
N PRO A 55 2.55 8.40 2.99
CA PRO A 55 2.63 9.08 1.71
C PRO A 55 1.34 8.98 0.90
N LEU A 56 0.57 7.89 1.01
CA LEU A 56 -0.77 7.84 0.38
C LEU A 56 -1.69 8.93 0.93
N ILE A 57 -1.76 9.10 2.26
CA ILE A 57 -2.55 10.17 2.90
C ILE A 57 -2.12 11.55 2.36
N LEU A 58 -0.81 11.79 2.27
CA LEU A 58 -0.28 13.06 1.75
C LEU A 58 -0.64 13.28 0.28
N LEU A 59 -0.58 12.23 -0.56
CA LEU A 59 -0.90 12.32 -1.98
C LEU A 59 -2.40 12.53 -2.23
N VAL A 60 -3.28 11.89 -1.43
CA VAL A 60 -4.72 12.20 -1.43
C VAL A 60 -4.93 13.67 -1.04
N GLY A 61 -4.26 14.14 0.01
CA GLY A 61 -4.31 15.54 0.41
C GLY A 61 -3.80 16.49 -0.69
N ALA A 62 -2.73 16.15 -1.40
CA ALA A 62 -2.22 16.95 -2.51
C ALA A 62 -3.24 17.03 -3.66
N HIS A 63 -3.89 15.91 -3.99
CA HIS A 63 -4.95 15.87 -5.00
C HIS A 63 -6.13 16.77 -4.63
N LEU A 64 -6.65 16.65 -3.41
CA LEU A 64 -7.79 17.44 -2.93
C LEU A 64 -7.45 18.94 -2.85
N ALA A 65 -6.25 19.28 -2.35
CA ALA A 65 -5.77 20.65 -2.30
C ALA A 65 -5.63 21.28 -3.69
N GLY A 66 -5.17 20.51 -4.69
CA GLY A 66 -5.11 20.94 -6.09
C GLY A 66 -6.48 21.24 -6.71
N ARG A 67 -7.57 20.79 -6.07
CA ARG A 67 -8.96 21.10 -6.42
C ARG A 67 -9.58 22.20 -5.54
N GLY A 68 -8.77 22.86 -4.70
CA GLY A 68 -9.23 23.93 -3.81
C GLY A 68 -9.92 23.44 -2.53
N LEU A 69 -9.88 22.14 -2.23
CA LEU A 69 -10.51 21.59 -1.03
C LEU A 69 -9.61 21.74 0.21
N SER A 70 -10.25 21.86 1.38
CA SER A 70 -9.54 21.94 2.66
C SER A 70 -8.94 20.59 3.02
N VAL A 71 -7.63 20.58 3.28
CA VAL A 71 -6.88 19.38 3.70
C VAL A 71 -6.22 19.56 5.06
N ARG A 72 -6.85 20.36 5.92
CA ARG A 72 -6.40 20.57 7.29
C ARG A 72 -6.35 19.21 8.01
N GLY A 73 -5.26 18.96 8.73
CA GLY A 73 -5.06 17.72 9.50
C GLY A 73 -4.46 16.54 8.72
N PHE A 74 -4.46 16.52 7.39
CA PHE A 74 -3.90 15.40 6.60
C PHE A 74 -2.40 15.16 6.89
N GLY A 75 -1.62 16.23 7.07
CA GLY A 75 -0.21 16.09 7.45
C GLY A 75 -0.03 15.52 8.86
N LEU A 76 -0.94 15.85 9.79
CA LEU A 76 -0.93 15.31 11.15
C LEU A 76 -1.30 13.83 11.15
N THR A 77 -2.35 13.42 10.42
CA THR A 77 -2.74 12.01 10.32
C THR A 77 -1.65 11.17 9.67
N ALA A 78 -0.98 11.68 8.63
CA ALA A 78 0.17 11.01 8.04
C ALA A 78 1.32 10.84 9.08
N ALA A 79 1.62 11.88 9.86
CA ALA A 79 2.62 11.80 10.92
C ALA A 79 2.23 10.80 12.02
N LEU A 80 0.98 10.83 12.48
CA LEU A 80 0.46 9.90 13.49
C LEU A 80 0.52 8.45 12.98
N ALA A 81 0.16 8.19 11.72
CA ALA A 81 0.29 6.87 11.12
C ALA A 81 1.76 6.41 11.06
N ALA A 82 2.67 7.30 10.67
CA ALA A 82 4.09 6.99 10.56
C ALA A 82 4.71 6.65 11.93
N PHE A 83 4.50 7.51 12.93
CA PHE A 83 5.00 7.31 14.28
C PHE A 83 4.29 6.16 15.01
N GLY A 84 2.99 6.00 14.81
CA GLY A 84 2.23 4.86 15.34
C GLY A 84 2.79 3.54 14.81
N GLY A 85 3.06 3.44 13.51
CA GLY A 85 3.74 2.29 12.93
C GLY A 85 5.15 2.06 13.50
N LEU A 86 5.96 3.11 13.67
CA LEU A 86 7.30 3.00 14.27
C LEU A 86 7.25 2.54 15.73
N ALA A 87 6.26 3.01 16.50
CA ALA A 87 6.07 2.60 17.88
C ALA A 87 5.76 1.09 18.00
N THR A 88 5.21 0.46 16.96
CA THR A 88 4.98 -0.99 16.94
C THR A 88 6.24 -1.83 16.72
N TYR A 89 7.31 -1.23 16.19
CA TYR A 89 8.49 -1.98 15.72
C TYR A 89 9.17 -2.80 16.82
N LEU A 90 9.53 -2.16 17.95
CA LEU A 90 10.19 -2.86 19.06
C LEU A 90 9.28 -3.89 19.74
N PRO A 91 7.99 -3.59 20.03
CA PRO A 91 7.05 -4.62 20.48
C PRO A 91 6.98 -5.84 19.55
N PHE A 92 6.88 -5.64 18.24
CA PHE A 92 6.82 -6.75 17.29
C PHE A 92 8.13 -7.54 17.22
N LEU A 93 9.30 -6.90 17.29
CA LEU A 93 10.58 -7.61 17.35
C LEU A 93 10.71 -8.50 18.58
N LYS A 94 10.11 -8.09 19.71
CA LYS A 94 10.23 -8.79 20.98
C LYS A 94 9.21 -9.92 21.14
N SER A 95 7.96 -9.71 20.72
CA SER A 95 6.88 -10.67 20.99
C SER A 95 6.08 -11.09 19.76
N GLY A 96 6.29 -10.51 18.57
CA GLY A 96 5.43 -10.81 17.42
C GLY A 96 3.95 -10.58 17.77
N TYR A 97 3.09 -11.55 17.46
CA TYR A 97 1.68 -11.58 17.90
C TYR A 97 1.46 -12.32 19.24
N HIS A 98 2.52 -12.62 19.99
CA HIS A 98 2.40 -13.28 21.29
C HIS A 98 2.24 -12.26 22.43
N LEU A 99 1.68 -12.75 23.54
CA LEU A 99 1.58 -12.01 24.77
C LEU A 99 2.97 -11.78 25.38
N MET A 100 3.18 -10.59 25.92
CA MET A 100 4.41 -10.22 26.62
C MET A 100 4.10 -9.97 28.11
N SER A 101 4.81 -10.65 29.01
CA SER A 101 4.77 -10.29 30.44
C SER A 101 5.71 -9.11 30.68
N ILE A 102 5.17 -8.03 31.24
CA ILE A 102 5.95 -6.90 31.75
C ILE A 102 5.83 -6.94 33.27
N GLY A 103 6.95 -7.11 33.97
CA GLY A 103 7.01 -6.94 35.42
C GLY A 103 6.26 -7.98 36.26
N GLY A 104 6.18 -9.24 35.83
CA GLY A 104 5.57 -10.33 36.62
C GLY A 104 4.04 -10.33 36.67
N GLY A 105 3.38 -9.38 35.99
CA GLY A 105 1.93 -9.35 35.83
C GLY A 105 1.40 -10.28 34.74
N ARG A 106 0.06 -10.26 34.56
CA ARG A 106 -0.62 -11.00 33.48
C ARG A 106 -0.02 -10.63 32.13
N PRO A 107 0.26 -11.63 31.25
CA PRO A 107 0.87 -11.36 29.95
C PRO A 107 -0.12 -10.58 29.06
N LEU A 108 0.33 -9.48 28.47
CA LEU A 108 -0.49 -8.56 27.68
C LEU A 108 -0.09 -8.57 26.20
N PRO A 109 -1.05 -8.42 25.26
CA PRO A 109 -0.77 -8.37 23.82
C PRO A 109 -0.25 -6.98 23.40
N ILE A 110 0.90 -6.55 23.94
CA ILE A 110 1.42 -5.17 23.79
C ILE A 110 1.59 -4.76 22.33
N SER A 111 2.15 -5.64 21.49
CA SER A 111 2.31 -5.38 20.05
C SER A 111 0.97 -5.14 19.35
N MET A 112 -0.05 -5.92 19.68
CA MET A 112 -1.41 -5.76 19.15
C MET A 112 -2.07 -4.48 19.66
N LEU A 113 -1.88 -4.12 20.94
CA LEU A 113 -2.44 -2.88 21.52
C LEU A 113 -1.85 -1.64 20.85
N VAL A 114 -0.53 -1.57 20.71
CA VAL A 114 0.15 -0.45 20.05
C VAL A 114 -0.24 -0.40 18.56
N SER A 115 -0.33 -1.56 17.90
CA SER A 115 -0.77 -1.63 16.51
C SER A 115 -2.25 -1.24 16.34
N GLY A 116 -3.12 -1.62 17.27
CA GLY A 116 -4.53 -1.25 17.28
C GLY A 116 -4.70 0.27 17.49
N ALA A 117 -3.91 0.86 18.39
CA ALA A 117 -3.89 2.31 18.61
C ALA A 117 -3.50 3.09 17.36
N ASN A 118 -2.62 2.54 16.51
CA ASN A 118 -2.29 3.13 15.21
C ASN A 118 -3.51 3.25 14.28
N GLY A 119 -4.52 2.39 14.44
CA GLY A 119 -5.81 2.50 13.76
C GLY A 119 -6.56 3.80 14.08
N GLY A 120 -6.26 4.48 15.18
CA GLY A 120 -6.80 5.81 15.47
C GLY A 120 -6.42 6.86 14.43
N ALA A 121 -5.18 6.82 13.92
CA ALA A 121 -4.73 7.73 12.87
C ALA A 121 -5.52 7.54 11.56
N TRP A 122 -5.94 6.30 11.30
CA TRP A 122 -6.70 5.92 10.12
C TRP A 122 -8.12 6.44 10.17
N TYR A 123 -8.82 6.24 11.30
CA TYR A 123 -10.15 6.79 11.49
C TYR A 123 -10.15 8.31 11.46
N LEU A 124 -9.14 8.96 12.06
CA LEU A 124 -8.99 10.40 11.96
C LEU A 124 -8.82 10.84 10.49
N PHE A 125 -8.01 10.13 9.70
CA PHE A 125 -7.91 10.40 8.26
C PHE A 125 -9.24 10.20 7.53
N VAL A 126 -9.97 9.12 7.80
CA VAL A 126 -11.30 8.87 7.21
C VAL A 126 -12.25 10.03 7.51
N VAL A 127 -12.34 10.47 8.77
CA VAL A 127 -13.19 11.60 9.17
C VAL A 127 -12.78 12.87 8.43
N LEU A 128 -11.49 13.20 8.40
CA LEU A 128 -11.01 14.38 7.69
C LEU A 128 -11.26 14.31 6.18
N TYR A 129 -11.13 13.12 5.58
CA TYR A 129 -11.44 12.87 4.17
C TYR A 129 -12.94 13.06 3.87
N LEU A 130 -13.81 12.53 4.73
CA LEU A 130 -15.25 12.70 4.61
C LEU A 130 -15.64 14.18 4.75
N VAL A 131 -15.11 14.88 5.76
CA VAL A 131 -15.35 16.32 5.96
C VAL A 131 -14.87 17.14 4.75
N ALA A 132 -13.68 16.85 4.24
CA ALA A 132 -13.13 17.55 3.06
C ALA A 132 -13.96 17.33 1.79
N THR A 133 -14.76 16.26 1.73
CA THR A 133 -15.47 15.84 0.53
C THR A 133 -17.01 15.81 0.67
N TRP A 134 -17.57 16.09 1.85
CA TRP A 134 -18.98 15.84 2.21
C TRP A 134 -20.02 16.40 1.22
N ARG A 135 -19.76 17.56 0.63
CA ARG A 135 -20.67 18.22 -0.35
C ARG A 135 -20.05 18.40 -1.73
N VAL A 136 -19.06 17.59 -2.04
CA VAL A 136 -18.31 17.68 -3.29
C VAL A 136 -18.87 16.70 -4.31
N ARG A 137 -19.25 17.21 -5.50
CA ARG A 137 -19.69 16.39 -6.62
C ARG A 137 -18.61 15.35 -6.98
N ARG A 138 -18.99 14.07 -6.98
CA ARG A 138 -18.06 12.95 -7.20
C ARG A 138 -17.59 12.83 -8.66
N TRP A 139 -16.35 13.25 -8.93
CA TRP A 139 -15.65 13.03 -10.20
C TRP A 139 -14.92 11.67 -10.21
N PRO A 140 -14.47 11.17 -11.38
CA PRO A 140 -13.97 9.79 -11.52
C PRO A 140 -12.84 9.41 -10.54
N VAL A 141 -11.82 10.26 -10.40
CA VAL A 141 -10.69 10.04 -9.48
C VAL A 141 -11.14 9.97 -8.01
N LEU A 142 -12.05 10.86 -7.60
CA LEU A 142 -12.55 10.89 -6.22
C LEU A 142 -13.32 9.62 -5.88
N ARG A 143 -14.04 9.03 -6.84
CA ARG A 143 -14.77 7.77 -6.65
C ARG A 143 -13.83 6.58 -6.41
N LEU A 144 -12.65 6.58 -7.05
CA LEU A 144 -11.63 5.57 -6.79
C LEU A 144 -11.04 5.74 -5.39
N PHE A 145 -10.75 6.98 -4.97
CA PHE A 145 -10.33 7.23 -3.58
C PHE A 145 -11.41 6.88 -2.56
N ASP A 146 -12.70 7.15 -2.84
CA ASP A 146 -13.82 6.75 -1.97
C ASP A 146 -13.79 5.23 -1.74
N GLY A 147 -13.62 4.43 -2.80
CA GLY A 147 -13.50 2.98 -2.68
C GLY A 147 -12.26 2.53 -1.91
N ALA A 148 -11.11 3.19 -2.12
CA ALA A 148 -9.88 2.87 -1.40
C ALA A 148 -10.05 3.10 0.10
N VAL A 149 -10.60 4.26 0.48
CA VAL A 149 -10.89 4.63 1.88
C VAL A 149 -11.95 3.70 2.48
N ALA A 150 -12.97 3.30 1.71
CA ALA A 150 -13.94 2.32 2.18
C ALA A 150 -13.29 0.98 2.51
N LEU A 151 -12.37 0.49 1.67
CA LEU A 151 -11.65 -0.77 1.93
C LEU A 151 -10.67 -0.69 3.09
N MET A 152 -10.10 0.50 3.35
CA MET A 152 -9.35 0.78 4.57
C MET A 152 -10.21 0.58 5.82
N VAL A 153 -11.48 1.00 5.78
CA VAL A 153 -12.45 0.77 6.87
C VAL A 153 -12.87 -0.71 6.93
N VAL A 154 -13.13 -1.37 5.80
CA VAL A 154 -13.44 -2.81 5.78
C VAL A 154 -12.31 -3.65 6.41
N ALA A 155 -11.06 -3.24 6.23
CA ALA A 155 -9.91 -3.92 6.83
C ALA A 155 -9.92 -3.84 8.37
N THR A 156 -10.55 -2.83 8.99
CA THR A 156 -10.55 -2.70 10.45
C THR A 156 -11.46 -3.71 11.14
N ILE A 157 -12.39 -4.34 10.42
CA ILE A 157 -13.20 -5.46 10.94
C ILE A 157 -12.28 -6.58 11.41
N ALA A 158 -11.25 -6.92 10.63
CA ALA A 158 -10.26 -7.91 11.00
C ALA A 158 -9.43 -7.49 12.22
N ILE A 159 -9.09 -6.20 12.35
CA ILE A 159 -8.38 -5.67 13.52
C ILE A 159 -9.25 -5.80 14.77
N GLY A 160 -10.53 -5.48 14.68
CA GLY A 160 -11.49 -5.68 15.79
C GLY A 160 -11.58 -7.14 16.20
N GLY A 161 -11.64 -8.06 15.23
CA GLY A 161 -11.60 -9.51 15.48
C GLY A 161 -10.31 -9.96 16.17
N LEU A 162 -9.15 -9.49 15.70
CA LEU A 162 -7.84 -9.79 16.31
C LEU A 162 -7.74 -9.24 17.73
N ALA A 163 -8.27 -8.03 17.97
CA ALA A 163 -8.32 -7.43 19.29
C ALA A 163 -9.20 -8.24 20.26
N LEU A 164 -10.35 -8.74 19.79
CA LEU A 164 -11.24 -9.59 20.59
C LEU A 164 -10.58 -10.94 20.92
N LEU A 165 -9.92 -11.57 19.95
CA LEU A 165 -9.15 -12.80 20.18
C LEU A 165 -8.02 -12.58 21.20
N GLY A 166 -7.30 -11.46 21.09
CA GLY A 166 -6.26 -11.09 22.04
C GLY A 166 -6.81 -10.82 23.45
N ALA A 167 -7.97 -10.15 23.56
CA ALA A 167 -8.60 -9.80 24.83
C ALA A 167 -9.17 -11.02 25.58
N THR A 168 -9.69 -12.01 24.85
CA THR A 168 -10.25 -13.23 25.43
C THR A 168 -9.18 -14.26 25.83
N GLY A 169 -7.93 -14.08 25.38
CA GLY A 169 -6.84 -15.03 25.60
C GLY A 169 -7.00 -16.35 24.83
N GLN A 170 -8.07 -16.50 24.04
CA GLN A 170 -8.38 -17.70 23.26
C GLN A 170 -7.89 -17.56 21.81
N VAL A 171 -6.58 -17.33 21.65
CA VAL A 171 -5.98 -17.11 20.32
C VAL A 171 -5.89 -18.46 19.56
N GLN A 172 -6.95 -18.78 18.82
CA GLN A 172 -6.94 -19.90 17.88
C GLN A 172 -6.17 -19.49 16.62
N ARG A 173 -5.08 -20.22 16.32
CA ARG A 173 -4.15 -19.86 15.24
C ARG A 173 -4.82 -19.74 13.86
N HIS A 174 -5.74 -20.64 13.53
CA HIS A 174 -6.42 -20.63 12.23
C HIS A 174 -7.34 -19.39 12.07
N VAL A 175 -8.11 -19.04 13.10
CA VAL A 175 -8.94 -17.82 13.12
C VAL A 175 -8.08 -16.56 13.02
N MET A 176 -6.96 -16.50 13.76
CA MET A 176 -6.01 -15.39 13.67
C MET A 176 -5.47 -15.24 12.24
N LEU A 177 -5.04 -16.33 11.60
CA LEU A 177 -4.54 -16.30 10.23
C LEU A 177 -5.62 -15.88 9.22
N ALA A 178 -6.86 -16.33 9.41
CA ALA A 178 -7.99 -15.94 8.56
C ALA A 178 -8.32 -14.44 8.68
N LEU A 179 -8.24 -13.86 9.89
CA LEU A 179 -8.39 -12.42 10.09
C LEU A 179 -7.21 -11.64 9.50
N VAL A 180 -5.99 -12.14 9.61
CA VAL A 180 -4.83 -11.54 8.94
C VAL A 180 -4.99 -11.56 7.42
N ASP A 181 -5.50 -12.65 6.83
CA ASP A 181 -5.81 -12.72 5.40
C ASP A 181 -6.88 -11.69 4.99
N TRP A 182 -7.97 -11.57 5.77
CA TRP A 182 -8.96 -10.51 5.56
C TRP A 182 -8.31 -9.14 5.55
N PHE A 183 -7.50 -8.84 6.58
CA PHE A 183 -6.84 -7.55 6.71
C PHE A 183 -5.95 -7.27 5.50
N LEU A 184 -5.09 -8.21 5.11
CA LEU A 184 -4.20 -8.05 3.95
C LEU A 184 -5.00 -7.87 2.66
N THR A 185 -6.06 -8.65 2.48
CA THR A 185 -6.93 -8.61 1.31
C THR A 185 -7.66 -7.26 1.18
N ALA A 186 -8.19 -6.71 2.27
CA ALA A 186 -8.89 -5.42 2.24
C ALA A 186 -7.92 -4.23 2.24
N PHE A 187 -6.83 -4.30 3.00
CA PHE A 187 -5.90 -3.19 3.19
C PHE A 187 -4.84 -3.12 2.09
N ALA A 188 -4.15 -4.23 1.79
CA ALA A 188 -3.12 -4.23 0.75
C ALA A 188 -3.76 -4.13 -0.64
N ASP A 189 -4.68 -5.03 -0.97
CA ASP A 189 -5.26 -5.01 -2.32
C ASP A 189 -6.26 -3.88 -2.49
N GLY A 190 -7.07 -3.60 -1.46
CA GLY A 190 -8.08 -2.56 -1.51
C GLY A 190 -7.51 -1.17 -1.31
N TRP A 191 -7.11 -0.82 -0.08
CA TRP A 191 -6.62 0.52 0.24
C TRP A 191 -5.39 0.90 -0.61
N PHE A 192 -4.33 0.08 -0.66
CA PHE A 192 -3.16 0.44 -1.47
C PHE A 192 -3.43 0.31 -2.97
N GLY A 193 -3.96 -0.83 -3.42
CA GLY A 193 -4.20 -1.08 -4.85
C GLY A 193 -5.11 -0.03 -5.49
N LEU A 194 -6.24 0.29 -4.86
CA LEU A 194 -7.19 1.26 -5.41
C LEU A 194 -6.72 2.70 -5.29
N ALA A 195 -5.95 3.03 -4.23
CA ALA A 195 -5.32 4.34 -4.15
C ALA A 195 -4.32 4.54 -5.31
N ILE A 196 -3.57 3.51 -5.72
CA ILE A 196 -2.63 3.60 -6.85
C ILE A 196 -3.37 3.81 -8.17
N VAL A 197 -4.46 3.07 -8.39
CA VAL A 197 -5.30 3.28 -9.57
C VAL A 197 -5.88 4.70 -9.58
N ALA A 198 -6.31 5.21 -8.42
CA ALA A 198 -6.77 6.59 -8.29
C ALA A 198 -5.64 7.62 -8.59
N LEU A 199 -4.43 7.40 -8.08
CA LEU A 199 -3.27 8.25 -8.38
C LEU A 199 -2.89 8.19 -9.87
N ALA A 200 -3.06 7.05 -10.53
CA ALA A 200 -2.83 6.91 -11.95
C ALA A 200 -3.93 7.60 -12.77
N ALA A 201 -5.18 7.52 -12.32
CA ALA A 201 -6.33 8.20 -12.90
C ALA A 201 -6.24 9.72 -12.77
N TRP A 202 -5.64 10.23 -11.68
CA TRP A 202 -5.37 11.67 -11.52
C TRP A 202 -4.59 12.23 -12.73
N HIS A 203 -3.70 11.42 -13.31
CA HIS A 203 -2.89 11.81 -14.46
C HIS A 203 -3.32 11.09 -15.76
N GLY A 204 -4.50 10.48 -15.77
CA GLY A 204 -5.04 9.77 -16.93
C GLY A 204 -5.69 10.70 -17.95
N VAL A 205 -6.00 10.14 -19.13
CA VAL A 205 -6.70 10.87 -20.20
C VAL A 205 -8.17 11.07 -19.84
N ALA A 206 -8.60 12.30 -19.59
CA ALA A 206 -9.95 12.62 -19.12
C ALA A 206 -11.06 12.06 -20.01
N ALA A 207 -10.93 12.21 -21.34
CA ALA A 207 -11.88 11.68 -22.31
C ALA A 207 -12.01 10.16 -22.25
N ARG A 208 -10.92 9.44 -21.93
CA ARG A 208 -10.95 7.98 -21.74
C ARG A 208 -11.62 7.63 -20.43
N LEU A 209 -11.26 8.28 -19.33
CA LEU A 209 -11.85 8.02 -18.02
C LEU A 209 -13.38 8.24 -18.03
N ALA A 210 -13.87 9.21 -18.80
CA ALA A 210 -15.30 9.47 -18.97
C ALA A 210 -16.07 8.33 -19.67
N ARG A 211 -15.40 7.46 -20.44
CA ARG A 211 -16.03 6.30 -21.08
C ARG A 211 -16.30 5.14 -20.13
N TYR A 212 -15.65 5.14 -18.96
CA TYR A 212 -15.77 4.07 -17.98
C TYR A 212 -16.65 4.52 -16.80
N PRO A 213 -17.55 3.67 -16.30
CA PRO A 213 -18.32 3.96 -15.10
C PRO A 213 -17.46 3.74 -13.84
N LEU A 214 -16.40 4.53 -13.65
CA LEU A 214 -15.40 4.31 -12.58
C LEU A 214 -16.00 4.24 -11.18
N GLY A 215 -17.13 4.92 -10.95
CA GLY A 215 -17.86 4.80 -9.69
C GLY A 215 -18.43 3.42 -9.43
N LEU A 216 -19.10 2.86 -10.44
CA LEU A 216 -19.65 1.52 -10.35
C LEU A 216 -18.51 0.52 -10.18
N LEU A 217 -17.47 0.61 -11.01
CA LEU A 217 -16.31 -0.27 -10.93
C LEU A 217 -15.62 -0.21 -9.55
N ALA A 218 -15.43 0.99 -8.99
CA ALA A 218 -14.84 1.14 -7.65
C ALA A 218 -15.68 0.43 -6.59
N TRP A 219 -17.01 0.66 -6.55
CA TRP A 219 -17.88 0.05 -5.56
C TRP A 219 -18.12 -1.44 -5.79
N THR A 220 -18.13 -1.92 -7.03
CA THR A 220 -18.13 -3.35 -7.36
C THR A 220 -16.87 -4.01 -6.81
N LEU A 221 -15.70 -3.36 -6.94
CA LEU A 221 -14.47 -3.88 -6.36
C LEU A 221 -14.49 -3.86 -4.83
N VAL A 222 -15.00 -2.80 -4.20
CA VAL A 222 -15.19 -2.74 -2.75
C VAL A 222 -16.03 -3.92 -2.27
N PHE A 223 -17.18 -4.14 -2.91
CA PHE A 223 -18.06 -5.27 -2.61
C PHE A 223 -17.35 -6.60 -2.80
N ALA A 224 -16.70 -6.81 -3.96
CA ALA A 224 -16.02 -8.06 -4.28
C ALA A 224 -14.89 -8.38 -3.31
N ILE A 225 -14.09 -7.38 -2.91
CA ILE A 225 -13.01 -7.53 -1.92
C ILE A 225 -13.57 -7.80 -0.52
N ALA A 226 -14.64 -7.10 -0.10
CA ALA A 226 -15.26 -7.34 1.20
C ALA A 226 -15.88 -8.75 1.27
N ALA A 227 -16.61 -9.14 0.23
CA ALA A 227 -17.28 -10.44 0.15
C ALA A 227 -16.28 -11.60 0.06
N ARG A 228 -15.20 -11.48 -0.73
CA ARG A 228 -14.15 -12.51 -0.77
C ARG A 228 -13.44 -12.65 0.58
N SER A 229 -13.12 -11.54 1.26
CA SER A 229 -12.51 -11.58 2.60
C SER A 229 -13.43 -12.28 3.61
N ALA A 230 -14.72 -11.97 3.59
CA ALA A 230 -15.70 -12.61 4.46
C ALA A 230 -15.86 -14.10 4.16
N ALA A 231 -15.92 -14.47 2.88
CA ALA A 231 -16.01 -15.86 2.45
C ALA A 231 -14.78 -16.67 2.87
N ARG A 232 -13.57 -16.13 2.66
CA ARG A 232 -12.32 -16.78 3.10
C ARG A 232 -12.24 -16.93 4.61
N PHE A 233 -12.69 -15.92 5.36
CA PHE A 233 -12.80 -16.03 6.82
C PHE A 233 -13.82 -17.10 7.23
N ALA A 234 -14.98 -17.17 6.58
CA ALA A 234 -15.96 -18.20 6.87
C ALA A 234 -15.43 -19.62 6.62
N VAL A 235 -14.69 -19.83 5.52
CA VAL A 235 -14.05 -21.12 5.23
C VAL A 235 -12.94 -21.43 6.24
N ALA A 236 -11.92 -20.58 6.32
CA ALA A 236 -10.70 -20.87 7.08
C ALA A 236 -10.83 -20.65 8.59
N GLY A 237 -11.71 -19.75 9.02
CA GLY A 237 -11.94 -19.40 10.42
C GLY A 237 -13.12 -20.13 11.05
N LEU A 238 -14.22 -20.36 10.30
CA LEU A 238 -15.44 -20.98 10.83
C LEU A 238 -15.72 -22.39 10.30
N GLY A 239 -14.98 -22.86 9.28
CA GLY A 239 -15.19 -24.17 8.66
C GLY A 239 -16.40 -24.25 7.73
N TRP A 240 -16.91 -23.11 7.24
CA TRP A 240 -18.11 -23.07 6.37
C TRP A 240 -17.74 -23.32 4.91
N GLU A 241 -17.71 -24.59 4.49
CA GLU A 241 -17.28 -24.99 3.15
C GLU A 241 -18.08 -24.34 2.00
N TRP A 242 -19.38 -24.11 2.19
CA TRP A 242 -20.26 -23.47 1.20
C TRP A 242 -19.78 -22.06 0.80
N ALA A 243 -19.08 -21.36 1.69
CA ALA A 243 -18.54 -20.03 1.41
C ALA A 243 -17.41 -20.06 0.37
N GLY A 244 -16.83 -21.23 0.06
CA GLY A 244 -15.83 -21.39 -1.00
C GLY A 244 -16.34 -20.96 -2.38
N GLY A 245 -17.62 -21.23 -2.69
CA GLY A 245 -18.23 -20.76 -3.94
C GLY A 245 -18.34 -19.24 -4.01
N VAL A 246 -18.65 -18.58 -2.89
CA VAL A 246 -18.71 -17.12 -2.78
C VAL A 246 -17.32 -16.52 -2.99
N ASP A 247 -16.27 -17.08 -2.37
CA ASP A 247 -14.90 -16.64 -2.58
C ASP A 247 -14.49 -16.74 -4.05
N ALA A 248 -14.76 -17.86 -4.73
CA ALA A 248 -14.40 -18.03 -6.13
C ALA A 248 -15.06 -16.98 -7.05
N VAL A 249 -16.37 -16.77 -6.89
CA VAL A 249 -17.13 -15.78 -7.70
C VAL A 249 -16.64 -14.36 -7.43
N THR A 250 -16.47 -14.00 -6.16
CA THR A 250 -16.09 -12.64 -5.77
C THR A 250 -14.61 -12.34 -6.05
N SER A 251 -13.72 -13.34 -5.96
CA SER A 251 -12.33 -13.24 -6.41
C SER A 251 -12.24 -13.03 -7.91
N THR A 252 -13.03 -13.77 -8.72
CA THR A 252 -13.10 -13.58 -10.18
C THR A 252 -13.59 -12.18 -10.53
N LEU A 253 -14.66 -11.73 -9.89
CA LEU A 253 -15.22 -10.39 -10.09
C LEU A 253 -14.20 -9.30 -9.74
N ALA A 254 -13.53 -9.43 -8.59
CA ALA A 254 -12.50 -8.49 -8.17
C ALA A 254 -11.36 -8.40 -9.20
N ALA A 255 -10.86 -9.55 -9.69
CA ALA A 255 -9.78 -9.62 -10.66
C ALA A 255 -10.16 -8.97 -12.01
N LEU A 256 -11.36 -9.26 -12.53
CA LEU A 256 -11.86 -8.68 -13.78
C LEU A 256 -12.03 -7.16 -13.68
N VAL A 257 -12.68 -6.70 -12.59
CA VAL A 257 -12.83 -5.26 -12.33
C VAL A 257 -11.45 -4.61 -12.20
N TRP A 258 -10.47 -5.31 -11.62
CA TRP A 258 -9.12 -4.79 -11.51
C TRP A 258 -8.48 -4.51 -12.87
N LEU A 259 -8.52 -5.49 -13.76
CA LEU A 259 -7.97 -5.39 -15.10
C LEU A 259 -8.66 -4.28 -15.90
N VAL A 260 -9.99 -4.14 -15.76
CA VAL A 260 -10.74 -3.06 -16.40
C VAL A 260 -10.31 -1.69 -15.87
N LEU A 261 -10.15 -1.54 -14.56
CA LEU A 261 -9.69 -0.29 -13.94
C LEU A 261 -8.27 0.07 -14.37
N VAL A 262 -7.34 -0.88 -14.38
CA VAL A 262 -5.97 -0.68 -14.86
C VAL A 262 -5.96 -0.27 -16.34
N ASN A 263 -6.74 -0.95 -17.18
CA ASN A 263 -6.87 -0.59 -18.59
C ASN A 263 -7.48 0.82 -18.78
N ALA A 264 -8.46 1.20 -17.96
CA ALA A 264 -9.09 2.52 -18.03
C ALA A 264 -8.06 3.64 -17.76
N VAL A 265 -7.18 3.44 -16.78
CA VAL A 265 -6.17 4.42 -16.37
C VAL A 265 -4.83 4.25 -17.10
N TRP A 266 -4.64 3.21 -17.90
CA TRP A 266 -3.34 2.91 -18.52
C TRP A 266 -2.75 4.07 -19.31
N PRO A 267 -3.48 4.69 -20.27
CA PRO A 267 -2.95 5.82 -21.01
C PRO A 267 -2.83 7.06 -20.13
N THR A 268 -1.78 7.80 -20.38
CA THR A 268 -1.46 9.02 -19.63
C THR A 268 -1.71 10.22 -20.53
N GLU A 269 -2.30 11.28 -19.97
CA GLU A 269 -2.36 12.57 -20.67
C GLU A 269 -0.96 13.19 -20.59
N THR A 270 -0.29 13.37 -21.73
CA THR A 270 1.06 13.97 -21.76
C THR A 270 1.06 15.41 -22.26
N LYS A 271 -0.02 15.85 -22.91
CA LYS A 271 -0.10 17.15 -23.57
C LYS A 271 -0.73 18.23 -22.69
N ASN A 272 -1.67 17.88 -21.81
CA ASN A 272 -2.46 18.84 -21.02
C ASN A 272 -2.35 18.68 -19.49
N VAL A 273 -1.38 17.92 -18.98
CA VAL A 273 -1.22 17.73 -17.53
C VAL A 273 -0.49 18.93 -16.94
N ARG A 274 -1.21 19.68 -16.09
CA ARG A 274 -0.60 20.51 -15.05
C ARG A 274 -0.56 19.67 -13.77
N PRO A 275 0.61 19.46 -13.13
CA PRO A 275 1.92 20.06 -13.43
C PRO A 275 2.67 19.40 -14.60
N ALA A 276 3.55 20.17 -15.24
CA ALA A 276 4.32 19.84 -16.45
C ALA A 276 5.40 18.72 -16.28
N THR A 277 5.20 17.75 -15.39
CA THR A 277 6.28 16.92 -14.81
C THR A 277 6.19 15.42 -15.09
N LEU A 278 5.17 14.96 -15.82
CA LEU A 278 5.02 13.53 -16.11
C LEU A 278 5.80 13.13 -17.37
N GLY A 279 7.13 13.10 -17.22
CA GLY A 279 8.07 12.72 -18.27
C GLY A 279 9.24 11.89 -17.74
N GLY A 280 10.02 11.33 -18.66
CA GLY A 280 11.22 10.54 -18.36
C GLY A 280 10.95 9.42 -17.36
N ALA A 281 11.80 9.31 -16.34
CA ALA A 281 11.70 8.24 -15.34
C ALA A 281 10.38 8.24 -14.54
N THR A 282 9.77 9.41 -14.29
CA THR A 282 8.53 9.50 -13.51
C THR A 282 7.35 8.84 -14.25
N LEU A 283 7.28 8.99 -15.58
CA LEU A 283 6.30 8.28 -16.41
C LEU A 283 6.53 6.77 -16.34
N TRP A 284 7.78 6.33 -16.47
CA TRP A 284 8.10 4.90 -16.44
C TRP A 284 7.79 4.24 -15.10
N LEU A 285 8.05 4.91 -13.96
CA LEU A 285 7.63 4.42 -12.65
C LEU A 285 6.10 4.14 -12.60
N ARG A 286 5.29 5.05 -13.16
CA ARG A 286 3.84 4.86 -13.27
C ARG A 286 3.50 3.67 -14.17
N GLN A 287 4.10 3.58 -15.36
CA GLN A 287 3.79 2.49 -16.30
C GLN A 287 4.17 1.12 -15.73
N LEU A 288 5.34 1.01 -15.09
CA LEU A 288 5.77 -0.22 -14.42
C LEU A 288 4.87 -0.59 -13.24
N ALA A 289 4.44 0.40 -12.45
CA ALA A 289 3.49 0.15 -11.37
C ALA A 289 2.16 -0.41 -11.91
N LEU A 290 1.62 0.18 -12.98
CA LEU A 290 0.39 -0.32 -13.61
C LEU A 290 0.59 -1.70 -14.26
N ALA A 291 1.75 -1.97 -14.86
CA ALA A 291 2.07 -3.28 -15.42
C ALA A 291 2.07 -4.38 -14.35
N LEU A 292 2.67 -4.10 -13.19
CA LEU A 292 2.67 -5.03 -12.05
C LEU A 292 1.28 -5.18 -11.43
N LEU A 293 0.46 -4.12 -11.40
CA LEU A 293 -0.95 -4.21 -11.02
C LEU A 293 -1.76 -5.09 -12.00
N ALA A 294 -1.53 -4.96 -13.31
CA ALA A 294 -2.16 -5.80 -14.32
C ALA A 294 -1.72 -7.28 -14.17
N LEU A 295 -0.44 -7.52 -13.91
CA LEU A 295 0.08 -8.85 -13.61
C LEU A 295 -0.61 -9.43 -12.37
N LYS A 296 -0.74 -8.64 -11.28
CA LYS A 296 -1.49 -9.05 -10.08
C LYS A 296 -2.92 -9.45 -10.44
N GLY A 297 -3.66 -8.61 -11.17
CA GLY A 297 -5.03 -8.91 -11.58
C GLY A 297 -5.13 -10.20 -12.42
N THR A 298 -4.14 -10.45 -13.27
CA THR A 298 -4.06 -11.68 -14.07
C THR A 298 -3.82 -12.92 -13.20
N VAL A 299 -2.92 -12.82 -12.22
CA VAL A 299 -2.63 -13.89 -11.25
C VAL A 299 -3.86 -14.16 -10.36
N GLU A 300 -4.55 -13.12 -9.89
CA GLU A 300 -5.79 -13.28 -9.13
C GLU A 300 -6.90 -13.92 -9.96
N PHE A 301 -7.00 -13.57 -11.24
CA PHE A 301 -7.95 -14.18 -12.16
C PHE A 301 -7.64 -15.66 -12.37
N ALA A 302 -6.37 -16.02 -12.59
CA ALA A 302 -5.94 -17.42 -12.67
C ALA A 302 -6.21 -18.18 -11.36
N GLY A 303 -6.04 -17.50 -10.22
CA GLY A 303 -6.36 -17.99 -8.88
C GLY A 303 -7.84 -18.07 -8.54
N ALA A 304 -8.77 -17.81 -9.48
CA ALA A 304 -10.19 -18.08 -9.30
C ALA A 304 -10.50 -19.59 -9.23
N VAL A 305 -9.67 -20.41 -9.87
CA VAL A 305 -9.78 -21.87 -9.81
C VAL A 305 -9.12 -22.38 -8.52
N PRO A 306 -9.82 -23.16 -7.65
CA PRO A 306 -9.29 -23.58 -6.35
C PRO A 306 -7.92 -24.25 -6.42
N ALA A 307 -7.73 -25.23 -7.33
CA ALA A 307 -6.45 -25.92 -7.48
C ALA A 307 -5.31 -24.97 -7.88
N THR A 308 -5.58 -24.04 -8.80
CA THR A 308 -4.61 -23.02 -9.22
C THR A 308 -4.30 -22.05 -8.10
N ARG A 309 -5.32 -21.66 -7.31
CA ARG A 309 -5.17 -20.80 -6.13
C ARG A 309 -4.24 -21.44 -5.11
N ASP A 310 -4.47 -22.70 -4.76
CA ASP A 310 -3.69 -23.38 -3.74
C ASP A 310 -2.21 -23.51 -4.16
N TRP A 311 -1.96 -23.70 -5.46
CA TRP A 311 -0.61 -23.66 -6.03
C TRP A 311 0.00 -22.24 -6.06
N LEU A 312 -0.74 -21.24 -6.56
CA LEU A 312 -0.27 -19.85 -6.68
C LEU A 312 0.01 -19.19 -5.34
N PHE A 313 -0.76 -19.56 -4.31
CA PHE A 313 -0.64 -18.99 -2.96
C PHE A 313 0.13 -19.92 -2.00
N ALA A 314 0.77 -20.97 -2.52
CA ALA A 314 1.82 -21.67 -1.80
C ALA A 314 2.93 -20.68 -1.40
N ALA A 315 3.51 -20.88 -0.22
CA ALA A 315 4.30 -19.86 0.48
C ALA A 315 5.37 -19.16 -0.38
N PRO A 316 6.19 -19.85 -1.21
CA PRO A 316 7.22 -19.17 -2.00
C PRO A 316 6.66 -18.27 -3.10
N LEU A 317 5.62 -18.72 -3.81
CA LEU A 317 4.96 -17.93 -4.86
C LEU A 317 4.20 -16.75 -4.25
N HIS A 318 3.53 -16.97 -3.12
CA HIS A 318 2.85 -15.90 -2.40
C HIS A 318 3.83 -14.79 -1.98
N ILE A 319 5.00 -15.14 -1.43
CA ILE A 319 6.03 -14.16 -1.06
C ILE A 319 6.55 -13.41 -2.29
N PHE A 320 6.79 -14.10 -3.40
CA PHE A 320 7.20 -13.50 -4.67
C PHE A 320 6.18 -12.46 -5.16
N PHE A 321 4.90 -12.84 -5.28
CA PHE A 321 3.85 -11.94 -5.75
C PHE A 321 3.60 -10.77 -4.78
N LEU A 322 3.69 -11.01 -3.47
CA LEU A 322 3.53 -9.96 -2.46
C LEU A 322 4.64 -8.90 -2.58
N HIS A 323 5.88 -9.28 -2.86
CA HIS A 323 6.96 -8.31 -3.10
C HIS A 323 6.83 -7.63 -4.47
N ALA A 324 6.45 -8.37 -5.52
CA ALA A 324 6.18 -7.77 -6.83
C ALA A 324 5.07 -6.70 -6.74
N PHE A 325 4.05 -6.95 -5.92
CA PHE A 325 2.98 -5.99 -5.67
C PHE A 325 3.41 -4.83 -4.75
N LEU A 326 3.86 -5.10 -3.53
CA LEU A 326 4.12 -4.04 -2.54
C LEU A 326 5.43 -3.27 -2.80
N LEU A 327 6.52 -4.00 -3.06
CA LEU A 327 7.82 -3.37 -3.32
C LEU A 327 7.94 -2.91 -4.78
N GLY A 328 7.35 -3.66 -5.72
CA GLY A 328 7.23 -3.23 -7.10
C GLY A 328 6.10 -2.21 -7.25
N ALA A 329 4.89 -2.67 -7.46
CA ALA A 329 3.80 -1.82 -7.91
C ALA A 329 3.47 -0.64 -6.96
N VAL A 330 3.28 -0.91 -5.66
CA VAL A 330 2.92 0.11 -4.67
C VAL A 330 4.05 1.11 -4.45
N SER A 331 5.28 0.64 -4.22
CA SER A 331 6.39 1.55 -3.95
C SER A 331 6.75 2.39 -5.18
N LEU A 332 6.77 1.80 -6.39
CA LEU A 332 6.95 2.57 -7.63
C LEU A 332 5.85 3.62 -7.82
N ALA A 333 4.62 3.30 -7.42
CA ALA A 333 3.50 4.22 -7.47
C ALA A 333 3.67 5.43 -6.53
N LEU A 334 4.10 5.18 -5.29
CA LEU A 334 4.40 6.24 -4.33
C LEU A 334 5.54 7.13 -4.81
N LEU A 335 6.60 6.52 -5.37
CA LEU A 335 7.74 7.25 -5.88
C LEU A 335 7.36 8.17 -7.05
N TYR A 336 6.53 7.70 -8.00
CA TYR A 336 6.06 8.62 -9.05
C TYR A 336 5.14 9.69 -8.45
N GLY A 337 4.22 9.33 -7.56
CA GLY A 337 3.26 10.27 -6.98
C GLY A 337 3.97 11.40 -6.24
N MET A 338 4.98 11.06 -5.44
CA MET A 338 5.80 12.03 -4.73
C MET A 338 6.66 12.86 -5.67
N ARG A 339 7.27 12.26 -6.69
CA ARG A 339 8.05 13.01 -7.70
C ARG A 339 7.20 13.98 -8.51
N VAL A 340 5.95 13.63 -8.82
CA VAL A 340 5.02 14.56 -9.49
C VAL A 340 4.62 15.71 -8.57
N THR A 341 4.37 15.40 -7.28
CA THR A 341 3.84 16.36 -6.30
C THR A 341 4.88 17.31 -5.72
N LEU A 342 6.08 16.80 -5.45
CA LEU A 342 7.17 17.53 -4.78
C LEU A 342 8.35 17.82 -5.71
N GLY A 343 8.36 17.26 -6.92
CA GLY A 343 9.42 17.41 -7.91
C GLY A 343 10.44 16.25 -7.91
N PRO A 344 11.36 16.20 -8.89
CA PRO A 344 12.32 15.11 -9.04
C PRO A 344 13.25 14.91 -7.84
N GLY A 345 13.47 15.96 -7.03
CA GLY A 345 14.26 15.93 -5.80
C GLY A 345 13.65 15.10 -4.68
N ALA A 346 12.33 14.83 -4.74
CA ALA A 346 11.64 14.00 -3.76
C ALA A 346 12.13 12.55 -3.75
N PHE A 347 12.66 12.05 -4.87
CA PHE A 347 13.35 10.78 -4.90
C PHE A 347 14.33 10.75 -6.07
N ARG A 348 15.62 10.72 -5.78
CA ARG A 348 16.68 10.63 -6.81
C ARG A 348 16.94 9.16 -7.16
N TRP A 349 17.46 8.90 -8.36
CA TRP A 349 17.81 7.55 -8.85
C TRP A 349 16.64 6.55 -9.00
N PRO A 350 15.54 6.94 -9.67
CA PRO A 350 14.40 6.05 -9.89
C PRO A 350 14.79 4.76 -10.63
N TRP A 351 15.71 4.84 -11.60
CA TRP A 351 16.17 3.67 -12.34
C TRP A 351 17.03 2.71 -11.51
N ALA A 352 17.84 3.22 -10.59
CA ALA A 352 18.59 2.36 -9.66
C ALA A 352 17.62 1.61 -8.74
N PHE A 353 16.54 2.27 -8.30
CA PHE A 353 15.51 1.61 -7.49
C PHE A 353 14.76 0.54 -8.29
N VAL A 354 14.34 0.85 -9.52
CA VAL A 354 13.71 -0.13 -10.43
C VAL A 354 14.61 -1.34 -10.65
N ALA A 355 15.88 -1.12 -10.97
CA ALA A 355 16.85 -2.20 -11.17
C ALA A 355 17.04 -3.04 -9.91
N ALA A 356 17.20 -2.40 -8.74
CA ALA A 356 17.37 -3.09 -7.47
C ALA A 356 16.13 -3.94 -7.10
N VAL A 357 14.93 -3.42 -7.32
CA VAL A 357 13.68 -4.17 -7.11
C VAL A 357 13.56 -5.32 -8.11
N ALA A 358 13.87 -5.10 -9.39
CA ALA A 358 13.82 -6.14 -10.41
C ALA A 358 14.80 -7.29 -10.10
N VAL A 359 16.03 -6.97 -9.71
CA VAL A 359 17.04 -7.96 -9.31
C VAL A 359 16.59 -8.74 -8.08
N MET A 360 16.06 -8.05 -7.07
CA MET A 360 15.61 -8.67 -5.83
C MET A 360 14.36 -9.54 -6.00
N VAL A 361 13.39 -9.11 -6.82
CA VAL A 361 12.20 -9.91 -7.17
C VAL A 361 12.58 -11.06 -8.10
N GLY A 362 13.50 -10.85 -9.05
CA GLY A 362 14.06 -11.92 -9.88
C GLY A 362 14.77 -12.98 -9.06
N ALA A 363 15.53 -12.58 -8.03
CA ALA A 363 16.12 -13.52 -7.07
C ALA A 363 15.04 -14.28 -6.28
N LEU A 364 13.92 -13.66 -5.91
CA LEU A 364 12.81 -14.39 -5.27
C LEU A 364 12.19 -15.45 -6.20
N ALA A 365 12.17 -15.22 -7.52
CA ALA A 365 11.66 -16.21 -8.47
C ALA A 365 12.41 -17.55 -8.36
N THR A 366 13.71 -17.51 -8.01
CA THR A 366 14.55 -18.70 -7.83
C THR A 366 14.15 -19.56 -6.63
N LEU A 367 13.36 -19.03 -5.69
CA LEU A 367 12.79 -19.77 -4.57
C LEU A 367 11.43 -20.41 -4.90
N THR A 368 10.87 -20.14 -6.07
CA THR A 368 9.53 -20.61 -6.45
C THR A 368 9.59 -21.99 -7.13
N PRO A 369 8.49 -22.77 -7.12
CA PRO A 369 8.41 -24.03 -7.87
C PRO A 369 8.54 -23.88 -9.39
N VAL A 370 8.46 -22.65 -9.91
CA VAL A 370 8.58 -22.35 -11.34
C VAL A 370 10.05 -22.32 -11.78
N TRP A 371 10.99 -22.12 -10.85
CA TRP A 371 12.41 -22.10 -11.17
C TRP A 371 12.93 -23.53 -11.44
N PRO A 372 13.69 -23.75 -12.53
CA PRO A 372 14.22 -25.09 -12.83
C PRO A 372 15.08 -25.63 -11.69
N ALA A 373 14.72 -26.80 -11.15
CA ALA A 373 15.45 -27.44 -10.07
C ALA A 373 16.93 -27.71 -10.42
N ALA A 374 17.22 -27.97 -11.70
CA ALA A 374 18.59 -28.16 -12.21
C ALA A 374 19.48 -26.90 -12.08
N TRP A 375 18.88 -25.71 -11.94
CA TRP A 375 19.60 -24.45 -11.75
C TRP A 375 19.62 -24.02 -10.28
N SER A 376 18.88 -24.71 -9.41
CA SER A 376 18.83 -24.42 -7.97
C SER A 376 20.08 -24.93 -7.25
N GLY A 377 20.44 -24.27 -6.16
CA GLY A 377 21.54 -24.69 -5.30
C GLY A 377 21.66 -23.81 -4.05
N PRO A 378 22.71 -24.01 -3.23
CA PRO A 378 22.93 -23.24 -2.00
C PRO A 378 23.01 -21.72 -2.22
N TRP A 379 23.39 -21.31 -3.43
CA TRP A 379 23.50 -19.91 -3.84
C TRP A 379 22.17 -19.16 -3.83
N VAL A 380 21.03 -19.85 -3.99
CA VAL A 380 19.69 -19.26 -4.13
C VAL A 380 19.33 -18.43 -2.89
N LEU A 381 19.49 -19.00 -1.70
CA LEU A 381 19.21 -18.29 -0.44
C LEU A 381 20.16 -17.10 -0.26
N LEU A 382 21.45 -17.28 -0.56
CA LEU A 382 22.43 -16.20 -0.47
C LEU A 382 22.13 -15.07 -1.45
N ALA A 383 21.77 -15.37 -2.69
CA ALA A 383 21.37 -14.39 -3.69
C ALA A 383 20.13 -13.61 -3.25
N THR A 384 19.11 -14.28 -2.71
CA THR A 384 17.91 -13.58 -2.22
C THR A 384 18.20 -12.68 -1.01
N ALA A 385 19.17 -13.05 -0.17
CA ALA A 385 19.64 -12.24 0.96
C ALA A 385 20.44 -11.02 0.49
N ILE A 386 21.47 -11.21 -0.35
CA ILE A 386 22.33 -10.11 -0.85
C ILE A 386 21.50 -9.11 -1.66
N THR A 387 20.68 -9.58 -2.59
CA THR A 387 19.87 -8.71 -3.46
C THR A 387 18.84 -7.88 -2.68
N SER A 388 18.41 -8.34 -1.49
CA SER A 388 17.51 -7.58 -0.63
C SER A 388 18.09 -6.27 -0.08
N LEU A 389 19.42 -6.14 -0.05
CA LEU A 389 20.11 -4.90 0.34
C LEU A 389 20.01 -3.81 -0.73
N GLY A 390 19.76 -4.18 -2.00
CA GLY A 390 19.73 -3.24 -3.12
C GLY A 390 18.70 -2.11 -2.93
N PRO A 391 17.40 -2.42 -2.80
CA PRO A 391 16.38 -1.39 -2.58
C PRO A 391 16.66 -0.54 -1.34
N VAL A 392 17.18 -1.15 -0.26
CA VAL A 392 17.55 -0.46 0.99
C VAL A 392 18.64 0.59 0.73
N ALA A 393 19.73 0.20 0.07
CA ALA A 393 20.85 1.08 -0.22
C ALA A 393 20.43 2.26 -1.11
N VAL A 394 19.61 2.01 -2.14
CA VAL A 394 19.11 3.07 -3.03
C VAL A 394 18.22 4.05 -2.26
N VAL A 395 17.31 3.56 -1.43
CA VAL A 395 16.42 4.44 -0.65
C VAL A 395 17.19 5.21 0.43
N ALA A 396 18.17 4.58 1.09
CA ALA A 396 19.04 5.27 2.04
C ALA A 396 19.83 6.40 1.35
N HIS A 397 20.39 6.14 0.17
CA HIS A 397 21.07 7.17 -0.61
C HIS A 397 20.12 8.29 -1.06
N ALA A 398 18.91 7.95 -1.49
CA ALA A 398 17.89 8.93 -1.86
C ALA A 398 17.45 9.79 -0.66
N LEU A 399 17.33 9.21 0.53
CA LEU A 399 17.01 9.89 1.78
C LEU A 399 18.09 10.93 2.16
N LEU A 400 19.37 10.57 2.04
CA LEU A 400 20.48 11.48 2.32
C LEU A 400 20.56 12.68 1.35
N ARG A 401 19.98 12.54 0.16
CA ARG A 401 19.95 13.58 -0.88
C ARG A 401 18.54 14.11 -1.14
N LEU A 402 17.66 13.94 -0.16
CA LEU A 402 16.26 14.31 -0.26
C LEU A 402 16.12 15.82 -0.37
N ASP A 403 15.43 16.27 -1.42
CA ASP A 403 15.05 17.66 -1.59
C ASP A 403 13.53 17.75 -1.66
N LEU A 404 12.94 18.35 -0.63
CA LEU A 404 11.49 18.54 -0.50
C LEU A 404 11.00 19.86 -1.13
N GLY A 405 11.89 20.55 -1.85
CA GLY A 405 11.70 21.89 -2.42
C GLY A 405 11.62 22.97 -1.33
N SER A 406 12.10 24.17 -1.62
CA SER A 406 11.85 25.34 -0.76
C SER A 406 10.36 25.72 -0.77
N ALA A 407 9.84 26.17 0.37
CA ALA A 407 8.55 26.85 0.41
C ALA A 407 8.73 28.21 -0.30
N ALA A 408 8.51 28.29 -1.61
CA ALA A 408 8.46 29.61 -2.24
C ALA A 408 7.32 30.40 -1.58
N PRO A 409 7.56 31.61 -1.05
CA PRO A 409 6.48 32.48 -0.65
C PRO A 409 5.64 32.75 -1.90
N THR A 410 4.34 32.48 -1.83
CA THR A 410 3.39 33.01 -2.79
C THR A 410 3.45 34.53 -2.68
N THR A 411 4.32 35.16 -3.48
CA THR A 411 4.17 36.58 -3.81
C THR A 411 2.85 36.68 -4.53
N SER A 412 1.82 37.15 -3.84
CA SER A 412 0.58 37.53 -4.48
C SER A 412 0.92 38.70 -5.41
N ARG A 413 1.11 38.42 -6.69
CA ARG A 413 1.05 39.49 -7.68
C ARG A 413 -0.42 39.89 -7.74
N SER A 414 -0.73 40.92 -6.95
CA SER A 414 -1.81 41.87 -7.21
C SER A 414 -1.81 42.17 -8.72
N GLY A 415 -2.79 41.61 -9.40
CA GLY A 415 -3.18 41.99 -10.75
C GLY A 415 -4.64 42.35 -10.65
N ALA A 416 -4.91 43.55 -10.12
CA ALA A 416 -6.22 44.17 -10.20
C ALA A 416 -6.55 44.36 -11.70
N VAL A 417 -7.33 43.44 -12.25
CA VAL A 417 -8.09 43.71 -13.48
C VAL A 417 -9.45 44.20 -13.00
N ALA A 418 -9.61 45.53 -13.00
CA ALA A 418 -10.91 46.16 -12.85
C ALA A 418 -11.78 45.74 -14.05
N GLY A 419 -12.82 44.95 -13.78
CA GLY A 419 -13.92 44.67 -14.70
C GLY A 419 -15.15 45.49 -14.30
N PRO A 420 -15.93 46.01 -15.26
CA PRO A 420 -16.89 47.08 -15.03
C PRO A 420 -18.15 46.64 -14.27
N SER A 421 -18.67 47.58 -13.50
CA SER A 421 -19.96 47.55 -12.79
C SER A 421 -21.14 47.15 -13.68
N PRO A 422 -22.03 46.23 -13.24
CA PRO A 422 -23.35 46.09 -13.83
C PRO A 422 -24.35 47.00 -13.10
N THR A 423 -24.57 48.19 -13.66
CA THR A 423 -25.78 48.98 -13.39
C THR A 423 -26.77 48.80 -14.55
N ALA A 424 -28.00 48.39 -14.20
CA ALA A 424 -29.26 48.49 -14.96
C ALA A 424 -29.33 47.69 -16.29
N ARG A 425 -30.38 46.93 -16.63
CA ARG A 425 -31.77 46.77 -16.15
C ARG A 425 -32.14 45.29 -16.14
#